data_AF-A0A2T1EJ81-F1
#
_entry.id   AF-A0A2T1EJ81-F1
#
_cell.length_a   1.000
_cell.length_b   1.000
_cell.length_c   1.000
_cell.angle_alpha   90.00
_cell.angle_beta   90.00
_cell.angle_gamma   90.00
#
_symmetry.space_group_name_H-M   'P 1'
#
loop_
_entity.id
_entity.type
_entity.pdbx_description
1 polymer ?
#
loop_
_entity_poly.entity_id
_entity_poly.type
_entity_poly.pdbx_seq_one_letter_code
_entity_poly.pdbx_strand_id
1 'polypeptide(L)' 'MHQAQNGYLAQPFVIEDLAQGISWVLEDTERHSKLSNRAREKVEQEFTLDIQAQRYSSIYQEQLS' A
#
# COMPACT_ATOMS: atom_id res chain seq x y z
N MET A 1 -10.61 -2.39 -12.98
CA MET A 1 -10.38 -2.75 -11.57
C MET A 1 -9.08 -2.07 -11.15
N HIS A 2 -9.15 -1.10 -10.22
CA HIS A 2 -7.95 -0.50 -9.66
C HIS A 2 -7.11 -1.59 -8.99
N GLN A 3 -5.81 -1.57 -9.23
CA GLN A 3 -4.87 -2.66 -9.04
C GLN A 3 -4.88 -3.22 -7.60
N ALA A 4 -5.51 -4.38 -7.40
CA ALA A 4 -5.56 -5.04 -6.10
C ALA A 4 -4.26 -5.82 -5.80
N GLN A 5 -3.12 -5.13 -5.79
CA GLN A 5 -1.82 -5.75 -5.55
C GLN A 5 -1.59 -6.00 -4.05
N ASN A 6 -1.98 -5.06 -3.20
CA ASN A 6 -1.77 -5.11 -1.74
C ASN A 6 -2.98 -4.63 -0.93
N GLY A 7 -4.14 -4.48 -1.57
CA GLY A 7 -5.38 -4.06 -0.92
C GLY A 7 -6.49 -3.80 -1.93
N TYR A 8 -7.56 -3.14 -1.49
CA TYR A 8 -8.66 -2.68 -2.33
C TYR A 8 -8.70 -1.14 -2.31
N LEU A 9 -8.74 -0.52 -3.49
CA LEU A 9 -8.88 0.93 -3.61
C LEU A 9 -10.34 1.27 -3.95
N ALA A 10 -11.08 1.69 -2.93
CA ALA A 10 -12.48 2.06 -3.07
C ALA A 10 -12.63 3.44 -3.73
N GLN A 11 -13.74 3.61 -4.45
CA GLN A 11 -14.19 4.90 -4.98
C GLN A 11 -14.51 5.84 -3.82
N PRO A 12 -13.95 7.06 -3.81
CA PRO A 12 -14.26 8.05 -2.80
C PRO A 12 -15.76 8.30 -2.70
N PHE A 13 -16.27 8.36 -1.47
CA PHE A 13 -17.68 8.67 -1.14
C PHE A 13 -18.72 7.64 -1.64
N VAL A 14 -18.30 6.48 -2.13
CA VAL A 14 -19.20 5.38 -2.49
C VAL A 14 -19.14 4.32 -1.40
N ILE A 15 -20.13 4.32 -0.51
CA ILE A 15 -20.16 3.43 0.67
C ILE A 15 -20.32 1.97 0.24
N GLU A 16 -21.09 1.74 -0.82
CA GLU A 16 -21.34 0.40 -1.38
C GLU A 16 -20.04 -0.22 -1.92
N ASP A 17 -19.17 0.58 -2.55
CA ASP A 17 -17.89 0.11 -3.06
C ASP A 17 -16.90 -0.21 -1.93
N LEU A 18 -16.92 0.56 -0.85
CA LEU A 18 -16.17 0.24 0.37
C LEU A 18 -16.66 -1.09 0.99
N ALA A 19 -17.98 -1.27 1.14
CA ALA A 19 -18.56 -2.49 1.69
C ALA A 19 -18.26 -3.72 0.83
N GLN A 20 -18.33 -3.56 -0.50
CA GLN A 20 -17.94 -4.59 -1.45
C GLN A 20 -16.46 -4.91 -1.36
N GLY A 21 -15.58 -3.90 -1.23
CA GLY A 21 -14.15 -4.08 -1.05
C GLY A 21 -13.80 -4.85 0.22
N ILE A 22 -14.43 -4.53 1.35
CA ILE A 22 -14.25 -5.26 2.61
C ILE A 22 -14.70 -6.71 2.46
N SER A 23 -15.89 -6.94 1.91
CA SER A 23 -16.43 -8.29 1.70
C SER A 23 -15.51 -9.11 0.78
N TRP A 24 -15.06 -8.52 -0.32
CA TRP A 24 -14.11 -9.12 -1.24
C TRP A 24 -12.76 -9.43 -0.59
N VAL A 25 -12.24 -8.60 0.31
CA VAL A 25 -11.00 -8.95 1.02
C VAL A 25 -11.19 -10.17 1.93
N LEU A 26 -12.35 -10.31 2.59
CA LEU A 26 -12.59 -11.31 3.64
C LEU A 26 -13.14 -12.64 3.13
N GLU A 27 -13.86 -12.67 2.00
CA GLU A 27 -14.54 -13.87 1.50
C GLU A 27 -13.60 -14.99 1.03
N ASP A 28 -12.34 -14.68 0.75
CA ASP A 28 -11.33 -15.62 0.25
C ASP A 28 -10.06 -15.53 1.10
N THR A 29 -9.80 -16.59 1.86
CA THR A 29 -8.67 -16.64 2.81
C THR A 29 -7.30 -16.65 2.12
N GLU A 30 -7.19 -17.28 0.93
CA GLU A 30 -5.94 -17.31 0.18
C GLU A 30 -5.62 -15.93 -0.37
N ARG A 31 -6.62 -15.27 -0.95
CA ARG A 31 -6.52 -13.88 -1.40
C ARG A 31 -6.16 -12.94 -0.24
N HIS A 32 -6.86 -13.05 0.88
CA HIS A 32 -6.59 -12.24 2.07
C HIS A 32 -5.11 -12.35 2.49
N SER A 33 -4.60 -13.58 2.64
CA SER A 33 -3.20 -13.83 3.01
C SER A 33 -2.21 -13.21 2.00
N LYS A 34 -2.47 -13.38 0.69
CA LYS A 34 -1.64 -12.77 -0.36
C LYS A 34 -1.64 -11.24 -0.30
N LEU A 35 -2.80 -10.62 -0.07
CA LEU A 35 -2.90 -9.17 0.05
C LEU A 35 -2.13 -8.66 1.28
N SER A 36 -2.27 -9.31 2.44
CA SER A 36 -1.55 -8.97 3.66
C SER A 36 -0.03 -9.07 3.48
N ASN A 37 0.46 -10.16 2.88
CA ASN A 37 1.89 -10.35 2.64
C ASN A 37 2.45 -9.27 1.71
N ARG A 38 1.76 -8.98 0.59
CA ARG A 38 2.20 -7.94 -0.36
C ARG A 38 2.13 -6.53 0.23
N ALA A 39 1.16 -6.25 1.11
CA ALA A 39 1.09 -4.98 1.82
C ALA A 39 2.31 -4.80 2.72
N ARG A 40 2.69 -5.84 3.46
CA ARG A 40 3.91 -5.84 4.28
C ARG A 40 5.17 -5.67 3.43
N GLU A 41 5.32 -6.47 2.37
CA GLU A 41 6.48 -6.40 1.47
C GLU A 41 6.66 -4.97 0.91
N LYS A 42 5.57 -4.31 0.51
CA LYS A 42 5.63 -2.92 0.02
C LYS A 42 6.15 -1.96 1.09
N VAL A 43 5.73 -2.13 2.34
CA VAL A 43 6.22 -1.30 3.47
C VAL A 43 7.71 -1.51 3.70
N GLU A 44 8.15 -2.75 3.78
CA GLU A 44 9.55 -3.11 4.01
C GLU A 44 10.47 -2.63 2.87
N GLN A 45 9.98 -2.58 1.63
CA GLN A 45 10.76 -2.18 0.46
C GLN A 45 10.84 -0.68 0.21
N GLU A 46 9.95 0.13 0.79
CA GLU A 46 9.75 1.52 0.32
C GLU A 46 9.61 2.55 1.43
N PHE A 47 9.19 2.11 2.62
CA PHE A 47 8.73 2.97 3.70
C PHE A 47 9.51 2.75 5.00
N THR A 48 10.61 1.99 4.96
CA THR A 48 11.52 1.86 6.11
C THR A 48 12.20 3.18 6.44
N LEU A 49 12.62 3.32 7.70
CA LEU A 49 13.32 4.49 8.20
C LEU A 49 14.61 4.76 7.41
N ASP A 50 15.38 3.71 7.12
CA ASP A 50 16.63 3.82 6.36
C ASP A 50 16.39 4.39 4.96
N ILE A 51 15.35 3.91 4.26
CA ILE A 51 14.97 4.40 2.94
C ILE A 51 14.54 5.87 3.00
N GLN A 52 13.74 6.24 4.01
CA GLN A 52 13.30 7.64 4.15
C GLN A 52 14.49 8.55 4.47
N ALA A 53 15.35 8.16 5.41
CA ALA A 53 16.54 8.92 5.79
C ALA A 53 17.47 9.14 4.59
N GLN A 54 17.69 8.10 3.78
CA GLN A 54 18.47 8.20 2.56
C GLN A 54 17.82 9.17 1.55
N ARG A 55 16.51 9.06 1.29
CA ARG A 55 15.77 9.94 0.38
C ARG A 55 15.85 11.41 0.81
N TYR A 56 15.60 11.70 2.09
CA TYR A 56 15.73 13.06 2.62
C TYR A 56 17.16 13.59 2.54
N SER A 57 18.16 12.76 2.87
CA SER A 57 19.56 13.15 2.79
C SER A 57 19.97 13.51 1.36
N SER A 58 19.53 12.72 0.37
CA SER A 58 19.76 13.01 -1.05
C SER A 58 19.14 14.35 -1.46
N ILE A 59 17.89 14.63 -1.07
CA ILE A 59 17.24 15.92 -1.36
C ILE A 59 18.04 17.09 -0.74
N TYR A 60 18.49 16.97 0.50
CA TYR A 60 19.29 18.04 1.13
C TYR A 60 20.64 18.24 0.46
N GLN A 61 21.30 17.16 0.05
CA GLN A 61 22.58 17.23 -0.68
C GLN A 61 22.41 17.91 -2.03
N GLU A 62 21.36 17.56 -2.80
CA GLU A 62 21.06 18.17 -4.10
C GLU A 62 20.78 19.68 -4.02
N GLN A 63 20.21 20.17 -2.92
CA GLN A 63 19.91 21.59 -2.74
C GLN A 63 21.10 22.41 -2.22
N LEU A 64 22.09 21.75 -1.60
CA LEU A 64 23.28 22.39 -1.04
C LEU A 64 24.49 22.35 -2.00
N SER A 65 24.43 21.53 -3.04
CA SER A 65 25.39 21.46 -4.16
C SER A 65 25.05 22.43 -5.28
#